data_AF-A0A921Q3G5-F1
#
_entry.id   AF-A0A921Q3G5-F1
#
_cell.length_a   1.000
_cell.length_b   1.000
_cell.length_c   1.000
_cell.angle_alpha   90.00
_cell.angle_beta   90.00
_cell.angle_gamma   90.00
#
_symmetry.space_group_name_H-M   'P 1'
#
loop_
_entity.id
_entity.type
_entity.pdbx_description
1 polymer ?
#
loop_
_entity_poly.entity_id
_entity_poly.type
_entity_poly.pdbx_seq_one_letter_code
_entity_poly.pdbx_strand_id
1 'polypeptide(L)'
;MCLLAPAFKFHFKEGRRTMILSVLSSPALVSGLMVVRAKNPVHSVLFPILVFCDTSGLLILLDLDFSAMIFPVVHIGAIVISFLFVVMMFNIQIAEIHEEVLRYLLVSGIIGLIFWWEMFFIFFDSGEPFEVPASPAPF
;
A
#
# COMPACT_ATOMS: atom_id res chain seq x y z
N MET A 1 23.93 18.22 30.37
CA MET A 1 23.39 16.93 30.89
C MET A 1 21.85 16.87 30.86
N CYS A 2 21.19 17.18 29.73
CA CYS A 2 19.74 16.97 29.53
C CYS A 2 19.36 16.33 28.18
N LEU A 3 20.34 15.94 27.34
CA LEU A 3 20.09 15.43 25.98
C LEU A 3 20.17 13.90 25.85
N LEU A 4 20.49 13.17 26.93
CA LEU A 4 20.63 11.70 26.91
C LEU A 4 19.37 10.95 27.43
N ALA A 5 18.25 11.63 27.63
CA ALA A 5 16.99 11.04 28.09
C ALA A 5 15.99 10.61 26.98
N PRO A 6 15.98 11.15 25.74
CA PRO A 6 14.97 10.75 24.75
C PRO A 6 15.29 9.39 24.10
N ALA A 7 16.55 8.98 24.00
CA ALA A 7 16.95 7.72 23.34
C ALA A 7 16.56 6.47 24.16
N PHE A 8 16.72 6.50 25.49
CA PHE A 8 16.39 5.36 26.36
C PHE A 8 14.86 5.17 26.53
N LYS A 9 14.07 6.23 26.34
CA LYS A 9 12.60 6.19 26.41
C LYS A 9 11.95 5.62 25.15
N PHE A 10 12.71 5.46 24.06
CA PHE A 10 12.30 4.69 22.87
C PHE A 10 12.51 3.17 23.11
N HIS A 11 13.64 2.79 23.72
CA HIS A 11 14.02 1.38 23.89
C HIS A 11 13.17 0.56 24.89
N PHE A 12 12.46 1.19 25.84
CA PHE A 12 11.45 0.54 26.71
C PHE A 12 10.01 0.74 26.21
N LYS A 13 9.80 1.66 25.25
CA LYS A 13 8.54 1.90 24.52
C LYS A 13 8.49 1.09 23.21
N GLU A 14 9.49 0.25 22.94
CA GLU A 14 9.62 -0.50 21.69
C GLU A 14 8.74 -1.76 21.66
N GLY A 15 8.67 -2.51 22.77
CA GLY A 15 7.90 -3.77 22.84
C GLY A 15 6.37 -3.57 22.83
N ARG A 16 5.87 -2.51 23.48
CA ARG A 16 4.42 -2.24 23.50
C ARG A 16 3.92 -1.65 22.19
N ARG A 17 4.74 -0.81 21.53
CA ARG A 17 4.40 -0.21 20.23
C ARG A 17 4.37 -1.25 19.12
N THR A 18 5.36 -2.14 19.07
CA THR A 18 5.39 -3.23 18.07
C THR A 18 4.19 -4.17 18.21
N MET A 19 3.82 -4.54 19.44
CA MET A 19 2.60 -5.31 19.69
C MET A 19 1.35 -4.59 19.15
N ILE A 20 1.17 -3.29 19.44
CA ILE A 20 -0.01 -2.55 18.97
C ILE A 20 -0.01 -2.43 17.42
N LEU A 21 1.14 -2.19 16.80
CA LEU A 21 1.27 -2.11 15.34
C LEU A 21 0.91 -3.43 14.65
N SER A 22 1.38 -4.56 15.17
CA SER A 22 1.06 -5.89 14.61
C SER A 22 -0.43 -6.22 14.76
N VAL A 23 -1.02 -5.88 15.91
CA VAL A 23 -2.44 -6.15 16.18
C VAL A 23 -3.34 -5.26 15.31
N LEU A 24 -2.91 -4.04 14.97
CA LEU A 24 -3.65 -3.10 14.11
C LEU A 24 -3.49 -3.41 12.61
N SER A 25 -2.33 -3.94 12.19
CA SER A 25 -2.09 -4.32 10.79
C SER A 25 -2.81 -5.61 10.37
N SER A 26 -2.99 -6.56 11.31
CA SER A 26 -3.71 -7.82 11.06
C SER A 26 -5.13 -7.63 10.49
N PRO A 27 -6.03 -6.84 11.10
CA PRO A 27 -7.37 -6.60 10.57
C PRO A 27 -7.36 -5.82 9.25
N ALA A 28 -6.39 -4.92 9.04
CA ALA A 28 -6.24 -4.22 7.76
C ALA A 28 -5.96 -5.20 6.60
N LEU A 29 -5.09 -6.19 6.80
CA LEU A 29 -4.82 -7.25 5.82
C LEU A 29 -6.04 -8.12 5.56
N VAL A 30 -6.73 -8.54 6.62
CA VAL A 30 -7.94 -9.37 6.51
C VAL A 30 -9.04 -8.63 5.76
N SER A 31 -9.25 -7.35 6.06
CA SER A 31 -10.24 -6.51 5.40
C SER A 31 -9.90 -6.30 3.91
N GLY A 32 -8.63 -6.07 3.57
CA GLY A 32 -8.18 -5.98 2.18
C GLY A 32 -8.39 -7.28 1.38
N LEU A 33 -8.14 -8.44 1.99
CA LEU A 33 -8.46 -9.75 1.38
C LEU A 33 -9.96 -9.93 1.15
N MET A 34 -10.80 -9.41 2.07
CA MET A 34 -12.25 -9.49 1.98
C MET A 34 -12.84 -8.60 0.88
N VAL A 35 -12.20 -7.45 0.56
CA VAL A 35 -12.55 -6.59 -0.59
C VAL A 35 -12.56 -7.38 -1.90
N VAL A 36 -11.49 -8.16 -2.15
CA VAL A 36 -11.29 -8.89 -3.41
C VAL A 36 -12.21 -10.11 -3.51
N ARG A 37 -12.59 -10.72 -2.38
CA ARG A 37 -13.45 -11.91 -2.35
C ARG A 37 -14.95 -11.61 -2.42
N ALA A 38 -15.36 -10.37 -2.18
CA ALA A 38 -16.78 -10.02 -2.12
C ALA A 38 -17.42 -10.05 -3.52
N LYS A 39 -18.52 -10.82 -3.66
CA LYS A 39 -19.29 -10.93 -4.92
C LYS A 39 -20.26 -9.77 -5.13
N ASN A 40 -20.68 -9.12 -4.05
CA ASN A 40 -21.52 -7.93 -4.11
C ASN A 40 -20.61 -6.70 -4.15
N PRO A 41 -20.65 -5.90 -5.22
CA PRO A 41 -19.67 -4.84 -5.41
C PRO A 41 -19.86 -3.71 -4.38
N VAL A 42 -21.07 -3.52 -3.85
CA VAL A 42 -21.33 -2.64 -2.69
C VAL A 42 -20.52 -3.07 -1.47
N HIS A 43 -20.46 -4.37 -1.20
CA HIS A 43 -19.71 -4.90 -0.06
C HIS A 43 -18.22 -4.66 -0.25
N SER A 44 -17.67 -4.88 -1.46
CA SER A 44 -16.27 -4.57 -1.79
C SER A 44 -15.88 -3.12 -1.52
N VAL A 45 -16.79 -2.15 -1.68
CA VAL A 45 -16.50 -0.72 -1.44
C VAL A 45 -16.53 -0.33 0.04
N LEU A 46 -17.18 -1.12 0.91
CA LEU A 46 -17.31 -0.79 2.33
C LEU A 46 -16.08 -1.22 3.17
N PHE A 47 -15.42 -2.34 2.84
CA PHE A 47 -14.20 -2.81 3.54
C PHE A 47 -12.99 -1.85 3.50
N PRO A 48 -12.74 -1.08 2.42
CA PRO A 48 -11.68 -0.07 2.37
C PRO A 48 -11.80 0.98 3.47
N ILE A 49 -13.01 1.29 3.93
CA ILE A 49 -13.23 2.25 5.03
C ILE A 49 -12.58 1.73 6.33
N LEU A 50 -12.71 0.44 6.60
CA LEU A 50 -12.06 -0.21 7.76
C LEU A 50 -10.54 -0.19 7.61
N VAL A 51 -10.02 -0.57 6.43
CA VAL A 51 -8.57 -0.56 6.14
C VAL A 51 -7.97 0.83 6.35
N PHE A 52 -8.65 1.88 5.89
CA PHE A 52 -8.17 3.24 6.03
C PHE A 52 -8.23 3.75 7.46
N CYS A 53 -9.20 3.30 8.25
CA CYS A 53 -9.26 3.59 9.69
C CYS A 53 -8.09 2.94 10.44
N ASP A 54 -7.81 1.65 10.19
CA ASP A 54 -6.67 0.94 10.77
C ASP A 54 -5.34 1.58 10.35
N THR A 55 -5.21 1.98 9.09
CA THR A 55 -4.01 2.65 8.55
C THR A 55 -3.82 4.05 9.14
N SER A 56 -4.89 4.83 9.30
CA SER A 56 -4.85 6.13 9.98
C SER A 56 -4.40 5.98 11.44
N GLY A 57 -4.93 4.98 12.15
CA GLY A 57 -4.46 4.63 13.49
C GLY A 57 -2.97 4.29 13.51
N LEU A 58 -2.49 3.55 12.51
CA LEU A 58 -1.08 3.18 12.38
C LEU A 58 -0.17 4.41 12.16
N LEU A 59 -0.63 5.38 11.36
CA LEU A 59 0.06 6.66 11.14
C LEU A 59 0.13 7.53 12.41
N ILE A 60 -0.91 7.54 13.24
CA ILE A 60 -0.91 8.24 14.53
C ILE A 60 0.15 7.64 15.47
N LEU A 61 0.29 6.31 15.52
CA LEU A 61 1.30 5.64 16.35
C LEU A 61 2.75 5.94 15.91
N LEU A 62 2.93 6.21 14.62
CA LEU A 62 4.19 6.58 13.97
C LEU A 62 4.55 8.07 14.11
N ASP A 63 3.77 8.86 14.85
CA ASP A 63 4.00 10.31 15.04
C ASP A 63 3.85 11.10 13.71
N LEU A 64 3.02 10.61 12.78
CA LEU A 64 2.71 11.27 11.51
C LEU A 64 1.40 12.09 11.59
N ASP A 65 1.43 13.22 12.30
CA ASP A 65 0.23 14.02 12.61
C ASP A 65 -0.52 14.55 11.37
N PHE A 66 0.20 15.15 10.42
CA PHE A 66 -0.44 15.75 9.24
C PHE A 66 -1.05 14.68 8.32
N SER A 67 -0.30 13.61 8.06
CA SER A 67 -0.72 12.52 7.17
C SER A 67 -1.90 11.75 7.76
N ALA A 68 -1.89 11.49 9.07
CA ALA A 68 -2.96 10.75 9.74
C ALA A 68 -4.34 11.43 9.64
N MET A 69 -4.37 12.77 9.63
CA MET A 69 -5.60 13.55 9.52
C MET A 69 -6.11 13.67 8.08
N ILE A 70 -5.22 13.87 7.10
CA ILE A 70 -5.62 14.02 5.68
C ILE A 70 -5.96 12.68 5.01
N PHE A 71 -5.32 11.59 5.44
CA PHE A 71 -5.50 10.26 4.85
C PHE A 71 -6.97 9.79 4.83
N PRO A 72 -7.72 9.77 5.95
CA PRO A 72 -9.12 9.39 5.94
C PRO A 72 -10.00 10.40 5.20
N VAL A 73 -9.67 11.70 5.23
CA VAL A 73 -10.45 12.75 4.54
C VAL A 73 -10.44 12.54 3.02
N VAL A 74 -9.27 12.33 2.42
CA VAL A 74 -9.17 12.09 0.97
C VAL A 74 -9.68 10.69 0.61
N HIS A 75 -9.30 9.67 1.37
CA HIS A 75 -9.61 8.29 0.99
C HIS A 75 -11.09 7.94 1.20
N ILE A 76 -11.66 8.25 2.36
CA ILE A 76 -13.08 7.97 2.64
C ILE A 76 -13.98 9.04 2.00
N GLY A 77 -13.57 10.31 2.09
CA GLY A 77 -14.38 11.43 1.65
C GLY A 77 -14.43 11.64 0.14
N ALA A 78 -13.32 11.45 -0.58
CA ALA A 78 -13.30 11.61 -2.03
C ALA A 78 -13.37 10.26 -2.74
N ILE A 79 -12.41 9.36 -2.48
CA ILE A 79 -12.22 8.16 -3.28
C ILE A 79 -13.36 7.14 -3.06
N VAL A 80 -13.64 6.78 -1.80
CA VAL A 80 -14.65 5.76 -1.47
C VAL A 80 -16.05 6.19 -1.89
N ILE A 81 -16.45 7.44 -1.66
CA ILE A 81 -17.79 7.90 -2.04
C ILE A 81 -17.96 8.01 -3.56
N SER A 82 -16.92 8.45 -4.28
CA SER A 82 -16.93 8.43 -5.75
C SER A 82 -17.02 7.00 -6.28
N PHE A 83 -16.33 6.05 -5.63
CA PHE A 83 -16.42 4.65 -6.00
C PHE A 83 -17.79 4.05 -5.69
N LEU A 84 -18.43 4.38 -4.55
CA LEU A 84 -19.80 3.96 -4.24
C LEU A 84 -20.79 4.40 -5.32
N PHE A 85 -20.66 5.63 -5.82
CA PHE A 85 -21.50 6.15 -6.90
C PHE A 85 -21.30 5.36 -8.21
N VAL A 86 -20.04 5.19 -8.62
CA VAL A 86 -19.70 4.48 -9.87
C VAL A 86 -20.16 3.02 -9.82
N VAL A 87 -19.93 2.34 -8.70
CA VAL A 87 -20.26 0.92 -8.54
C VAL A 87 -21.76 0.66 -8.52
N MET A 88 -22.56 1.54 -7.94
CA MET A 88 -24.02 1.38 -7.98
C MET A 88 -24.61 1.67 -9.36
N MET A 89 -23.98 2.58 -10.12
CA MET A 89 -24.35 2.85 -11.50
C MET A 89 -23.91 1.70 -12.44
N PHE A 90 -22.77 1.07 -12.15
CA PHE A 90 -22.23 -0.06 -12.92
C PHE A 90 -22.87 -1.39 -12.46
N ASN A 91 -24.03 -1.72 -13.02
CA ASN A 91 -24.68 -3.01 -12.81
C ASN A 91 -23.88 -4.14 -13.52
N ILE A 92 -23.13 -4.92 -12.74
CA ILE A 92 -22.29 -6.03 -13.22
C ILE A 92 -23.13 -7.28 -13.50
N GLN A 93 -23.26 -7.69 -14.77
CA GLN A 93 -23.85 -8.98 -15.18
C GLN A 93 -22.75 -10.05 -15.31
N ILE A 94 -22.63 -10.90 -14.29
CA ILE A 94 -21.63 -11.98 -14.21
C ILE A 94 -22.19 -13.21 -14.93
N ALA A 95 -22.23 -13.18 -16.26
CA ALA A 95 -22.54 -14.35 -17.07
C ALA A 95 -21.49 -14.45 -18.19
N GLU A 96 -20.82 -15.62 -18.28
CA GLU A 96 -19.96 -16.06 -19.40
C GLU A 96 -18.49 -15.55 -19.54
N ILE A 97 -17.82 -15.15 -18.47
CA ILE A 97 -16.41 -14.66 -18.56
C ILE A 97 -15.29 -15.71 -18.33
N HIS A 98 -15.59 -17.00 -18.13
CA HIS A 98 -14.59 -17.95 -17.61
C HIS A 98 -13.46 -18.32 -18.59
N GLU A 99 -13.73 -18.43 -19.89
CA GLU A 99 -12.70 -18.77 -20.89
C GLU A 99 -11.78 -17.57 -21.19
N GLU A 100 -12.33 -16.36 -21.16
CA GLU A 100 -11.61 -15.11 -21.46
C GLU A 100 -10.72 -14.68 -20.30
N VAL A 101 -11.22 -14.84 -19.06
CA VAL A 101 -10.50 -14.48 -17.83
C VAL A 101 -9.21 -15.30 -17.67
N LEU A 102 -9.21 -16.59 -18.03
CA LEU A 102 -8.00 -17.41 -17.97
C LEU A 102 -6.94 -16.94 -18.98
N ARG A 103 -7.33 -16.54 -20.21
CA ARG A 103 -6.40 -15.94 -21.17
C ARG A 103 -5.88 -14.58 -20.70
N TYR A 104 -6.74 -13.72 -20.13
CA TYR A 104 -6.33 -12.44 -19.57
C TYR A 104 -5.39 -12.58 -18.37
N LEU A 105 -5.61 -13.57 -17.50
CA LEU A 105 -4.70 -13.89 -16.40
C LEU A 105 -3.34 -14.37 -16.91
N LEU A 106 -3.32 -15.21 -17.94
CA LEU A 106 -2.06 -15.68 -18.53
C LEU A 106 -1.30 -14.52 -19.18
N VAL A 107 -1.99 -13.66 -19.93
CA VAL A 107 -1.41 -12.48 -20.59
C VAL A 107 -0.88 -11.48 -19.56
N SER A 108 -1.67 -11.12 -18.55
CA SER A 108 -1.21 -10.24 -17.46
C SER A 108 -0.06 -10.87 -16.66
N GLY A 109 -0.03 -12.21 -16.51
CA GLY A 109 1.08 -12.94 -15.92
C GLY A 109 2.38 -12.85 -16.72
N ILE A 110 2.33 -13.03 -18.04
CA ILE A 110 3.52 -12.91 -18.91
C ILE A 110 4.03 -11.47 -18.91
N ILE A 111 3.15 -10.48 -19.01
CA ILE A 111 3.50 -9.05 -18.98
C ILE A 111 4.12 -8.68 -17.63
N GLY A 112 3.52 -9.16 -16.52
CA GLY A 112 4.06 -8.96 -15.18
C GLY A 112 5.43 -9.61 -14.98
N LEU A 113 5.66 -10.80 -15.55
CA LEU A 113 6.94 -11.49 -15.50
C LEU A 113 8.04 -10.72 -16.24
N ILE A 114 7.73 -10.19 -17.43
CA ILE A 114 8.65 -9.35 -18.20
C ILE A 114 9.00 -8.09 -17.43
N PHE A 115 8.00 -7.41 -16.86
CA PHE A 115 8.24 -6.21 -16.07
C PHE A 115 9.10 -6.49 -14.83
N TRP A 116 8.84 -7.62 -14.15
CA TRP A 116 9.66 -8.07 -13.02
C TRP A 116 11.11 -8.32 -13.45
N TRP A 117 11.31 -8.99 -14.58
CA TRP A 117 12.63 -9.28 -15.11
C TRP A 117 13.43 -8.00 -15.40
N GLU A 118 12.80 -7.01 -16.05
CA GLU A 118 13.42 -5.71 -16.32
C GLU A 118 13.83 -5.00 -15.02
N MET A 119 12.93 -4.96 -14.02
CA MET A 119 13.23 -4.36 -12.72
C MET A 119 14.40 -5.07 -12.00
N PHE A 120 14.47 -6.39 -12.10
CA PHE A 120 15.56 -7.17 -11.54
C PHE A 120 16.88 -6.90 -12.28
N PHE A 121 16.86 -6.84 -13.61
CA PHE A 121 18.04 -6.59 -14.42
C PHE A 121 18.64 -5.20 -14.15
N ILE A 122 17.81 -4.15 -14.11
CA ILE A 122 18.24 -2.77 -13.77
C ILE A 122 18.87 -2.72 -12.37
N PHE A 123 18.29 -3.42 -11.40
CA PHE A 123 18.81 -3.44 -10.03
C PHE A 123 20.16 -4.17 -9.93
N PHE A 124 20.38 -5.22 -10.72
CA PHE A 124 21.65 -5.94 -10.76
C PHE A 124 22.76 -5.18 -11.52
N ASP A 125 22.41 -4.44 -12.57
CA ASP A 125 23.35 -3.63 -13.35
C ASP A 125 23.86 -2.38 -12.60
N SER A 126 23.12 -1.94 -11.57
CA SER A 126 23.51 -0.81 -10.69
C SER A 126 24.75 -1.09 -9.81
N GLY A 127 25.40 -2.26 -9.95
CA GLY A 127 26.63 -2.64 -9.25
C GLY A 127 27.93 -2.14 -9.89
N GLU A 128 27.88 -1.59 -11.11
CA GLU A 128 29.06 -1.04 -11.78
C GLU A 128 29.27 0.43 -11.33
N PRO A 129 30.43 0.76 -10.73
CA PRO A 129 30.73 2.15 -10.40
C PRO A 129 30.80 2.96 -11.70
N PHE A 130 29.92 3.95 -11.82
CA PHE A 130 30.03 4.95 -12.88
C PHE A 130 31.46 5.53 -12.90
N GLU A 131 32.23 5.22 -13.94
CA GLU A 131 33.42 5.98 -14.32
C GLU A 131 32.96 7.40 -14.62
N VAL A 132 33.06 8.27 -13.61
CA VAL A 132 33.06 9.71 -13.82
C VAL A 132 34.35 10.03 -14.58
N PRO A 133 34.33 10.44 -15.86
CA PRO A 133 35.53 10.91 -16.51
C PRO A 133 36.04 12.10 -15.69
N ALA A 134 37.26 11.94 -15.17
CA ALA A 134 37.93 12.91 -14.33
C ALA A 134 37.80 14.31 -14.97
N SER A 135 37.10 15.20 -14.27
CA SER A 135 37.08 16.61 -14.60
C SER A 135 38.54 17.10 -14.67
N PRO A 136 38.98 17.72 -15.78
CA PRO A 136 40.33 18.28 -15.84
C PRO A 136 40.47 19.35 -14.76
N ALA A 137 41.50 19.18 -13.93
CA ALA A 137 41.83 20.04 -12.80
C ALA A 137 42.01 21.51 -13.21
N PRO A 138 41.74 22.47 -12.29
CA PRO A 138 41.74 23.89 -12.60
C PRO A 138 43.15 24.42 -12.87
N PHE A 139 43.31 25.12 -13.98
CA PHE A 139 44.25 26.24 -14.13
C PHE A 139 43.45 27.54 -14.13
#